data_AF-A0A3D0HJ11-F1
#
_entry.id   AF-A0A3D0HJ11-F1
#
_cell.length_a   1.000
_cell.length_b   1.000
_cell.length_c   1.000
_cell.angle_alpha   90.00
_cell.angle_beta   90.00
_cell.angle_gamma   90.00
#
_symmetry.space_group_name_H-M   'P 1'
#
loop_
_entity.id
_entity.type
_entity.pdbx_description
1 polymer ?
#
loop_
_entity_poly.entity_id
_entity_poly.type
_entity_poly.pdbx_seq_one_letter_code
_entity_poly.pdbx_strand_id
1 'polypeptide(L)' 'GLSKTQMDEVTRAALKNANDLGVGGSAVTPHVLKFIAEATKESSVRANLALAENNASVAAQLAVELAS' A
#
# COMPACT_ATOMS: atom_id res chain seq x y z
N GLY A 1 -14.66 -0.70 -4.99
CA GLY A 1 -13.44 -0.33 -4.27
C GLY A 1 -13.30 -1.22 -3.04
N LEU A 2 -12.09 -1.34 -2.48
CA LEU A 2 -11.86 -2.02 -1.20
C LEU A 2 -12.47 -1.16 -0.08
N SER A 3 -13.27 -1.74 0.81
CA SER A 3 -13.77 -1.00 1.97
C SER A 3 -12.67 -0.84 3.02
N LYS A 4 -12.80 0.18 3.88
CA LYS A 4 -11.88 0.37 5.01
C LYS A 4 -11.79 -0.88 5.88
N THR A 5 -12.94 -1.44 6.26
CA THR A 5 -13.01 -2.65 7.11
C THR A 5 -12.29 -3.84 6.47
N GLN A 6 -12.50 -4.08 5.17
CA GLN A 6 -11.80 -5.15 4.45
C GLN A 6 -10.28 -4.93 4.45
N MET A 7 -9.83 -3.68 4.25
CA MET A 7 -8.41 -3.36 4.25
C MET A 7 -7.79 -3.51 5.65
N ASP A 8 -8.49 -3.08 6.70
CA ASP A 8 -8.04 -3.21 8.08
C ASP A 8 -7.90 -4.69 8.49
N GLU A 9 -8.85 -5.54 8.08
CA GLU A 9 -8.81 -6.99 8.30
C GLU A 9 -7.63 -7.65 7.59
N VAL A 10 -7.44 -7.37 6.29
CA VAL A 10 -6.32 -7.94 5.52
C VAL A 10 -4.97 -7.44 6.05
N THR A 11 -4.86 -6.18 6.44
CA THR A 11 -3.64 -5.62 7.04
C THR A 11 -3.29 -6.32 8.35
N ARG A 12 -4.29 -6.55 9.21
CA ARG A 12 -4.10 -7.29 10.46
C ARG A 12 -3.66 -8.73 10.21
N ALA A 13 -4.26 -9.40 9.22
CA ALA A 13 -3.86 -10.75 8.83
C ALA A 13 -2.42 -10.79 8.29
N ALA A 14 -2.02 -9.83 7.46
CA ALA A 14 -0.67 -9.72 6.92
C ALA A 14 0.39 -9.52 8.03
N LEU A 15 0.10 -8.62 8.98
CA LEU A 15 0.98 -8.38 10.14
C LEU A 15 1.08 -9.60 11.05
N LYS A 16 -0.04 -10.29 11.30
CA LYS A 16 -0.03 -11.54 12.07
C LYS A 16 0.83 -12.60 11.36
N ASN A 17 0.67 -12.76 10.05
CA ASN A 17 1.44 -13.72 9.27
C ASN A 17 2.95 -13.39 9.29
N ALA A 18 3.33 -12.12 9.16
CA ALA A 18 4.72 -11.67 9.30
C ALA A 18 5.29 -12.07 10.68
N ASN A 19 4.54 -11.83 11.75
CA ASN A 19 4.94 -12.18 13.11
C ASN A 19 5.06 -13.69 13.31
N ASP A 20 4.07 -14.47 12.86
CA ASP A 20 4.08 -15.93 12.97
C ASP A 20 5.28 -16.56 12.24
N LEU A 21 5.74 -15.94 11.15
CA LEU A 21 6.90 -16.38 10.36
C LEU A 21 8.23 -15.76 10.83
N GLY A 22 8.22 -14.91 11.86
CA GLY A 22 9.43 -14.22 12.33
C GLY A 22 10.03 -13.22 11.33
N VAL A 23 9.23 -12.70 10.40
CA VAL A 23 9.67 -11.68 9.44
C VAL A 23 9.88 -10.35 10.17
N GLY A 24 11.11 -9.85 10.15
CA GLY A 24 11.51 -8.63 10.88
C GLY A 24 12.29 -7.63 10.02
N GLY A 25 12.50 -6.44 10.58
CA GLY A 25 13.28 -5.37 9.94
C GLY A 25 12.69 -4.91 8.61
N SER A 26 13.56 -4.62 7.64
CA SER A 26 13.17 -4.15 6.30
C SER A 26 12.38 -5.18 5.49
N ALA A 27 12.35 -6.46 5.90
CA ALA A 27 11.59 -7.51 5.24
C ALA A 27 10.08 -7.44 5.53
N VAL A 28 9.65 -6.72 6.57
CA VAL A 28 8.22 -6.62 6.95
C VAL A 28 7.39 -5.98 5.83
N THR A 29 7.84 -4.84 5.30
CA THR A 29 7.10 -4.10 4.27
C THR A 29 6.87 -4.90 2.99
N PRO A 30 7.88 -5.50 2.32
CA PRO A 30 7.63 -6.30 1.11
C PRO A 30 6.76 -7.53 1.39
N HIS A 31 6.88 -8.15 2.57
CA HIS A 31 6.03 -9.27 2.96
C HIS A 31 4.55 -8.87 3.11
N VAL A 32 4.28 -7.81 3.88
CA VAL A 32 2.93 -7.30 4.13
C VAL A 32 2.26 -6.84 2.83
N LEU A 33 2.99 -6.10 1.98
CA LEU A 33 2.44 -5.63 0.70
C LEU A 33 2.13 -6.78 -0.25
N LYS A 34 2.99 -7.80 -0.33
CA LYS A 34 2.74 -9.00 -1.12
C LYS A 34 1.49 -9.74 -0.64
N PHE A 35 1.37 -9.96 0.66
CA PHE A 35 0.19 -10.60 1.26
C PHE A 35 -1.10 -9.83 0.92
N ILE A 36 -1.08 -8.51 1.06
CA ILE A 36 -2.22 -7.65 0.74
C ILE A 36 -2.57 -7.71 -0.75
N ALA A 37 -1.59 -7.76 -1.66
CA ALA A 37 -1.83 -7.91 -3.10
C ALA A 37 -2.56 -9.22 -3.41
N GLU A 38 -2.05 -10.34 -2.86
CA GLU A 38 -2.63 -11.67 -3.04
C GLU A 38 -4.06 -11.75 -2.46
N ALA A 39 -4.25 -11.30 -1.21
CA ALA A 39 -5.54 -11.34 -0.51
C ALA A 39 -6.61 -10.47 -1.16
N THR A 40 -6.22 -9.41 -1.87
CA THR A 40 -7.14 -8.50 -2.57
C THR A 40 -7.24 -8.75 -4.07
N LYS A 41 -6.65 -9.85 -4.58
CA LYS A 41 -6.61 -10.17 -6.02
C LYS A 41 -6.10 -8.98 -6.85
N GLU A 42 -4.96 -8.42 -6.44
CA GLU A 42 -4.29 -7.27 -7.06
C GLU A 42 -5.09 -5.96 -7.02
N SER A 43 -6.24 -5.92 -6.33
CA SER A 43 -7.06 -4.71 -6.22
C SER A 43 -6.34 -3.61 -5.42
N SER A 44 -5.58 -3.98 -4.39
CA SER A 44 -4.73 -3.05 -3.63
C SER A 44 -3.62 -2.44 -4.48
N VAL A 45 -3.01 -3.24 -5.37
CA VAL A 45 -1.94 -2.78 -6.28
C VAL A 45 -2.48 -1.75 -7.26
N ARG A 46 -3.65 -1.99 -7.86
CA ARG A 46 -4.31 -1.03 -8.75
C ARG A 46 -4.66 0.27 -8.02
N ALA A 47 -5.20 0.17 -6.79
CA ALA A 47 -5.51 1.35 -5.98
C ALA A 47 -4.25 2.16 -5.63
N ASN A 48 -3.15 1.48 -5.27
CA ASN A 48 -1.89 2.12 -4.94
C ASN A 48 -1.24 2.79 -6.16
N LEU A 49 -1.38 2.21 -7.36
CA LEU A 49 -0.91 2.84 -8.60
C LEU A 49 -1.67 4.13 -8.89
N ALA A 50 -3.00 4.10 -8.85
CA ALA A 50 -3.82 5.30 -9.05
C ALA A 50 -3.50 6.40 -8.02
N LEU A 51 -3.22 6.01 -6.77
CA LEU A 51 -2.74 6.95 -5.74
C LEU A 51 -1.37 7.54 -6.08
N ALA A 52 -0.42 6.72 -6.55
CA ALA A 52 0.91 7.18 -6.90
C ALA A 52 0.88 8.16 -8.09
N GLU A 53 0.06 7.89 -9.10
CA GLU A 53 -0.18 8.79 -10.24
C GLU A 53 -0.77 10.13 -9.78
N ASN A 54 -1.76 10.11 -8.88
CA ASN A 54 -2.32 11.32 -8.29
C ASN A 54 -1.27 12.10 -7.50
N ASN A 55 -0.48 11.42 -6.65
CA ASN A 55 0.59 12.05 -5.88
C ASN A 55 1.63 12.72 -6.81
N ALA A 56 1.99 12.07 -7.92
CA ALA A 56 2.91 12.64 -8.91
C ALA A 56 2.31 13.89 -9.59
N SER A 57 1.03 13.85 -9.97
CA SER A 57 0.32 15.00 -10.56
C SER A 57 0.28 16.21 -9.61
N VAL A 58 -0.11 15.98 -8.35
CA VAL A 58 -0.16 17.04 -7.33
C VAL A 58 1.24 17.59 -7.04
N ALA A 59 2.25 16.72 -6.93
CA ALA A 59 3.64 17.14 -6.72
C ALA A 59 4.16 18.02 -7.86
N ALA A 60 3.80 17.70 -9.12
CA ALA A 60 4.18 18.51 -10.28
C ALA A 60 3.52 19.90 -10.23
N GLN A 61 2.23 19.99 -9.88
CA GLN A 61 1.54 21.27 -9.72
C GLN A 61 2.21 22.12 -8.64
N LEU A 62 2.52 21.52 -7.48
CA LEU A 62 3.23 22.20 -6.39
C LEU A 62 4.61 22.70 -6.81
N ALA A 63 5.36 21.90 -7.57
CA ALA A 63 6.68 22.27 -8.05
C ALA A 63 6.65 23.48 -9.00
N VAL A 64 5.62 23.59 -9.86
CA VAL A 64 5.43 24.73 -10.75
C VAL A 64 5.12 26.00 -9.95
N GLU A 65 4.17 25.94 -9.02
CA GLU A 65 3.78 27.08 -8.17
C GLU A 65 4.92 27.55 -7.24
N LEU A 66 5.83 26.66 -6.87
CA LEU A 66 7.00 27.04 -6.05
C LEU A 66 8.12 27.70 -6.88
N ALA A 67 8.15 27.45 -8.19
CA ALA A 67 9.18 27.96 -9.09
C ALA A 67 8.83 29.34 -9.71
N SER A 68 7.58 29.77 -9.58
CA SER A 68 7.08 31.10 -10.00
C SER A 68 7.35 32.18 -8.94
#